data_AF-A0A7T4AZV0-F1
#
_entry.id   AF-A0A7T4AZV0-F1
#
_cell.length_a   1.000
_cell.length_b   1.000
_cell.length_c   1.000
_cell.angle_alpha   90.00
_cell.angle_beta   90.00
_cell.angle_gamma   90.00
#
_symmetry.space_group_name_H-M   'P 1'
#
loop_
_entity.id
_entity.type
_entity.pdbx_description
1 polymer ?
#
loop_
_entity_poly.entity_id
_entity_poly.type
_entity_poly.pdbx_seq_one_letter_code
_entity_poly.pdbx_strand_id
1 'polypeptide(L)'
;MTAMTTPTHACPSDRDGFWFDAADPSLALERTGSHVRLAHAEPPWIVVDQSIASLTLGRHWPGRLWRARVTQLGDMSGLVAQPGYWRAAAIELLQPLPLALLFGPHGEGVLDILERIPGLSREQAQALGAGLPADGWDRYGRAWERWSADEDGREILPPDAAANASSPSEWHGVLSASRRRGGAHSPIHAGFMQVHKLLRQRAEAVDGEAAFIREVDEDGEIDESLASPWDRASDALLFAAMARGAPQYLSADDVEVLARPWRGVFGEPG
;
A
#
# COMPACT_ATOMS: atom_id res chain seq x y z
N MET A 1 -37.77 -45.36 18.51
CA MET A 1 -36.85 -45.34 17.35
C MET A 1 -36.69 -43.88 16.97
N THR A 2 -35.63 -43.24 17.47
CA THR A 2 -35.39 -41.81 17.30
C THR A 2 -34.32 -41.66 16.23
N ALA A 3 -34.67 -41.05 15.10
CA ALA A 3 -33.76 -40.85 13.99
C ALA A 3 -32.61 -39.92 14.41
N MET A 4 -31.38 -40.40 14.24
CA MET A 4 -30.17 -39.59 14.33
C MET A 4 -30.07 -38.76 13.05
N THR A 5 -30.27 -37.45 13.17
CA THR A 5 -29.94 -36.50 12.11
C THR A 5 -28.43 -36.29 12.14
N THR A 6 -27.73 -36.89 11.17
CA THR A 6 -26.33 -36.63 10.89
C THR A 6 -26.14 -35.13 10.57
N PRO A 7 -25.14 -34.44 11.15
CA PRO A 7 -24.85 -33.08 10.74
C PRO A 7 -24.37 -33.07 9.29
N THR A 8 -25.12 -32.35 8.45
CA THR A 8 -24.74 -32.00 7.08
C THR A 8 -23.32 -31.43 7.09
N HIS A 9 -22.40 -32.09 6.38
CA HIS A 9 -21.08 -31.57 6.09
C HIS A 9 -21.21 -30.14 5.56
N ALA A 10 -20.56 -29.19 6.24
CA ALA A 10 -20.39 -27.84 5.73
C ALA A 10 -19.76 -27.90 4.32
N CYS A 11 -20.40 -27.25 3.34
CA CYS A 11 -19.78 -26.99 2.04
C CYS A 11 -18.45 -26.25 2.25
N PRO A 12 -17.39 -26.57 1.47
CA PRO A 12 -16.10 -25.92 1.63
C PRO A 12 -16.21 -24.43 1.31
N SER A 13 -16.05 -23.61 2.36
CA SER A 13 -15.58 -22.22 2.40
C SER A 13 -15.71 -21.42 1.09
N ASP A 14 -16.66 -20.49 1.07
CA ASP A 14 -16.79 -19.48 0.01
C ASP A 14 -15.41 -18.87 -0.32
N ARG A 15 -14.97 -18.97 -1.57
CA ARG A 15 -13.73 -18.33 -2.08
C ARG A 15 -13.95 -16.83 -2.26
N ASP A 16 -14.40 -16.20 -1.20
CA ASP A 16 -14.64 -14.78 -1.09
C ASP A 16 -13.32 -14.10 -0.72
N GLY A 17 -12.99 -13.05 -1.47
CA GLY A 17 -11.82 -12.23 -1.22
C GLY A 17 -12.00 -10.85 -1.81
N PHE A 18 -10.88 -10.23 -2.15
CA PHE A 18 -10.81 -8.85 -2.58
C PHE A 18 -10.13 -8.78 -3.94
N TRP A 19 -10.70 -7.96 -4.82
CA TRP A 19 -10.16 -7.72 -6.14
C TRP A 19 -10.09 -6.23 -6.40
N PHE A 20 -8.92 -5.76 -6.81
CA PHE A 20 -8.72 -4.40 -7.27
C PHE A 20 -8.78 -4.34 -8.79
N ASP A 21 -9.86 -3.76 -9.29
CA ASP A 21 -10.14 -3.55 -10.71
C ASP A 21 -9.50 -2.24 -11.17
N ALA A 22 -8.25 -2.32 -11.60
CA ALA A 22 -7.49 -1.19 -12.09
C ALA A 22 -7.67 -0.93 -13.60
N ALA A 23 -8.52 -1.71 -14.28
CA ALA A 23 -8.62 -1.75 -15.74
C ALA A 23 -7.25 -1.93 -16.43
N ASP A 24 -6.56 -3.04 -16.10
CA ASP A 24 -5.31 -3.40 -16.78
C ASP A 24 -5.60 -3.88 -18.22
N PRO A 25 -5.12 -3.18 -19.27
CA PRO A 25 -5.40 -3.55 -20.66
C PRO A 25 -4.75 -4.88 -21.07
N SER A 26 -3.79 -5.40 -20.30
CA SER A 26 -3.20 -6.73 -20.55
C SER A 26 -4.15 -7.88 -20.17
N LEU A 27 -5.15 -7.62 -19.32
CA LEU A 27 -6.20 -8.57 -18.96
C LEU A 27 -7.41 -8.34 -19.86
N ALA A 28 -7.57 -9.19 -20.89
CA ALA A 28 -8.78 -9.20 -21.70
C ALA A 28 -9.96 -9.75 -20.89
N LEU A 29 -10.77 -8.86 -20.30
CA LEU A 29 -11.90 -9.20 -19.45
C LEU A 29 -13.24 -9.05 -20.18
N GLU A 30 -14.07 -10.08 -20.08
CA GLU A 30 -15.48 -10.03 -20.46
C GLU A 30 -16.34 -9.80 -19.22
N ARG A 31 -17.32 -8.90 -19.33
CA ARG A 31 -18.17 -8.48 -18.21
C ARG A 31 -19.64 -8.63 -18.55
N THR A 32 -20.38 -9.38 -17.73
CA THR A 32 -21.84 -9.56 -17.87
C THR A 32 -22.50 -9.40 -16.51
N GLY A 33 -23.16 -8.26 -16.27
CA GLY A 33 -23.73 -7.96 -14.95
C GLY A 33 -22.65 -7.92 -13.87
N SER A 34 -22.83 -8.73 -12.82
CA SER A 34 -21.85 -8.90 -11.72
C SER A 34 -20.71 -9.88 -12.05
N HIS A 35 -20.73 -10.54 -13.21
CA HIS A 35 -19.75 -11.57 -13.53
C HIS A 35 -18.63 -10.99 -14.40
N VAL A 36 -17.39 -11.30 -14.02
CA VAL A 36 -16.18 -10.93 -14.75
C VAL A 36 -15.39 -12.21 -15.03
N ARG A 37 -14.99 -12.42 -16.29
CA ARG A 37 -14.15 -13.56 -16.68
C ARG A 37 -13.07 -13.13 -17.65
N LEU A 38 -11.99 -13.90 -17.71
CA LEU A 38 -11.02 -13.77 -18.79
C LEU A 38 -11.67 -14.19 -20.12
N ALA A 39 -11.36 -13.48 -21.20
CA ALA A 39 -11.74 -13.86 -22.55
C ALA A 39 -11.15 -15.23 -22.93
N HIS A 40 -9.93 -15.50 -22.45
CA HIS A 40 -9.25 -16.78 -22.55
C HIS A 40 -8.80 -17.23 -21.16
N ALA A 41 -9.09 -18.47 -20.79
CA ALA A 41 -8.76 -19.01 -19.46
C ALA A 41 -7.28 -19.40 -19.36
N GLU A 42 -6.39 -18.43 -19.53
CA GLU A 42 -4.93 -18.54 -19.53
C GLU A 42 -4.31 -17.32 -18.80
N PRO A 43 -3.05 -17.39 -18.35
CA PRO A 43 -2.38 -16.24 -17.75
C PRO A 43 -2.30 -15.02 -18.68
N PRO A 44 -2.29 -13.78 -18.14
CA PRO A 44 -2.34 -13.44 -16.72
C PRO A 44 -3.72 -13.71 -16.09
N TRP A 45 -3.72 -14.25 -14.87
CA TRP A 45 -4.94 -14.57 -14.13
C TRP A 45 -5.50 -13.36 -13.39
N ILE A 46 -6.81 -13.36 -13.13
CA ILE A 46 -7.40 -12.44 -12.15
C ILE A 46 -6.88 -12.86 -10.76
N VAL A 47 -6.23 -11.95 -10.05
CA VAL A 47 -5.76 -12.19 -8.68
C VAL A 47 -6.82 -11.72 -7.69
N VAL A 48 -7.33 -12.65 -6.87
CA VAL A 48 -8.25 -12.35 -5.77
C VAL A 48 -7.55 -12.60 -4.46
N ASP A 49 -7.20 -11.54 -3.74
CA ASP A 49 -6.53 -11.61 -2.44
C ASP A 49 -7.48 -12.08 -1.35
N GLN A 50 -6.99 -12.91 -0.44
CA GLN A 50 -7.75 -13.37 0.72
C GLN A 50 -7.84 -12.29 1.82
N SER A 51 -6.93 -11.30 1.79
CA SER A 51 -6.88 -10.18 2.72
C SER A 51 -6.62 -8.88 1.97
N ILE A 52 -7.29 -7.80 2.37
CA ILE A 52 -7.01 -6.46 1.81
C ILE A 52 -5.57 -6.03 2.13
N ALA A 53 -5.04 -6.45 3.28
CA ALA A 53 -3.71 -6.03 3.74
C ALA A 53 -2.54 -6.55 2.88
N SER A 54 -2.77 -7.63 2.13
CA SER A 54 -1.77 -8.21 1.21
C SER A 54 -1.94 -7.74 -0.24
N LEU A 55 -3.00 -6.98 -0.53
CA LEU A 55 -3.35 -6.62 -1.89
C LEU A 55 -2.26 -5.75 -2.51
N THR A 56 -1.75 -6.19 -3.66
CA THR A 56 -0.73 -5.44 -4.41
C THR A 56 -1.39 -4.54 -5.45
N LEU A 57 -1.05 -3.25 -5.43
CA LEU A 57 -1.57 -2.28 -6.39
C LEU A 57 -0.70 -2.25 -7.66
N GLY A 58 -1.28 -2.71 -8.76
CA GLY A 58 -0.65 -2.71 -10.08
C GLY A 58 -0.45 -1.29 -10.66
N ARG A 59 0.09 -1.19 -11.88
CA ARG A 59 0.48 0.10 -12.50
C ARG A 59 -0.67 1.12 -12.58
N HIS A 60 -1.88 0.66 -12.83
CA HIS A 60 -3.03 1.52 -13.03
C HIS A 60 -3.65 1.94 -11.69
N TRP A 61 -3.79 3.24 -11.49
CA TRP A 61 -4.41 3.86 -10.32
C TRP A 61 -5.03 5.19 -10.76
N PRO A 62 -6.22 5.58 -10.25
CA PRO A 62 -7.09 4.80 -9.35
C PRO A 62 -7.84 3.68 -10.07
N GLY A 63 -8.45 2.79 -9.28
CA GLY A 63 -9.27 1.67 -9.75
C GLY A 63 -10.53 1.52 -8.91
N ARG A 64 -11.14 0.33 -8.91
CA ARG A 64 -12.29 0.00 -8.04
C ARG A 64 -11.97 -1.20 -7.17
N LEU A 65 -12.18 -1.09 -5.86
CA LEU A 65 -12.07 -2.23 -4.95
C LEU A 65 -13.41 -2.95 -4.86
N TRP A 66 -13.36 -4.28 -4.96
CA TRP A 66 -14.53 -5.14 -4.84
C TRP A 66 -14.27 -6.23 -3.81
N ARG A 67 -15.30 -6.56 -3.04
CA ARG A 67 -15.46 -7.91 -2.52
C ARG A 67 -15.93 -8.79 -3.66
N ALA A 68 -15.20 -9.86 -3.93
CA ALA A 68 -15.44 -10.75 -5.05
C ALA A 68 -15.39 -12.22 -4.63
N ARG A 69 -16.06 -13.08 -5.38
CA ARG A 69 -16.06 -14.53 -5.22
C ARG A 69 -15.42 -15.19 -6.42
N VAL A 70 -14.47 -16.09 -6.20
CA VAL A 70 -13.91 -16.90 -7.28
C VAL A 70 -14.91 -17.96 -7.71
N THR A 71 -15.47 -17.81 -8.91
CA THR A 71 -16.41 -18.77 -9.50
C THR A 71 -15.70 -19.82 -10.37
N GLN A 72 -14.56 -19.47 -10.96
CA GLN A 72 -13.68 -20.40 -11.68
C GLN A 72 -12.21 -20.14 -11.35
N LEU A 73 -11.52 -21.15 -10.83
CA LEU A 73 -10.07 -21.08 -10.57
C LEU A 73 -9.28 -21.14 -11.88
N GLY A 74 -8.20 -20.38 -11.91
CA GLY A 74 -7.09 -20.57 -12.84
C GLY A 74 -6.09 -21.59 -12.32
N ASP A 75 -4.94 -21.70 -12.99
CA ASP A 75 -3.87 -22.60 -12.58
C ASP A 75 -3.14 -22.10 -11.32
N MET A 76 -3.30 -22.85 -10.23
CA MET A 76 -2.64 -22.62 -8.93
C MET A 76 -1.31 -23.38 -8.78
N SER A 77 -0.88 -24.12 -9.82
CA SER A 77 0.38 -24.86 -9.78
C SER A 77 1.60 -23.93 -9.65
N GLY A 78 2.67 -24.45 -9.04
CA GLY A 78 3.92 -23.71 -8.81
C GLY A 78 3.86 -22.65 -7.70
N LEU A 79 2.72 -22.48 -7.03
CA LEU A 79 2.58 -21.59 -5.87
C LEU A 79 2.95 -22.31 -4.56
N VAL A 80 3.34 -21.52 -3.56
CA VAL A 80 3.45 -22.00 -2.18
C VAL A 80 2.09 -22.46 -1.67
N ALA A 81 2.07 -23.35 -0.66
CA ALA A 81 0.84 -24.04 -0.22
C ALA A 81 -0.30 -23.10 0.23
N GLN A 82 0.01 -21.87 0.63
CA GLN A 82 -0.96 -20.84 1.02
C GLN A 82 -0.47 -19.48 0.52
N PRO A 83 -0.72 -19.14 -0.75
CA PRO A 83 -0.14 -17.95 -1.37
C PRO A 83 -0.84 -16.66 -0.92
N GLY A 84 -1.92 -16.72 -0.13
CA GLY A 84 -2.67 -15.56 0.33
C GLY A 84 -3.64 -14.97 -0.69
N TYR A 85 -3.71 -15.56 -1.89
CA TYR A 85 -4.62 -15.16 -2.97
C TYR A 85 -5.08 -16.40 -3.77
N TRP A 86 -6.03 -16.21 -4.66
CA TRP A 86 -6.41 -17.16 -5.69
C TRP A 86 -6.15 -16.58 -7.07
N ARG A 87 -5.66 -17.42 -7.99
CA ARG A 87 -5.71 -17.17 -9.42
C ARG A 87 -7.08 -17.59 -9.92
N ALA A 88 -7.80 -16.69 -10.56
CA ALA A 88 -9.14 -16.90 -11.06
C ALA A 88 -9.20 -16.69 -12.58
N ALA A 89 -9.97 -17.55 -13.24
CA ALA A 89 -10.40 -17.37 -14.62
C ALA A 89 -11.74 -16.62 -14.69
N ALA A 90 -12.57 -16.73 -13.64
CA ALA A 90 -13.81 -15.99 -13.49
C ALA A 90 -14.12 -15.68 -12.02
N ILE A 91 -14.76 -14.54 -11.81
CA ILE A 91 -15.20 -14.05 -10.51
C ILE A 91 -16.61 -13.48 -10.60
N GLU A 92 -17.30 -13.45 -9.46
CA GLU A 92 -18.52 -12.70 -9.24
C GLU A 92 -18.22 -11.50 -8.34
N LEU A 93 -18.67 -10.32 -8.75
CA LEU A 93 -18.60 -9.08 -7.98
C LEU A 93 -19.75 -9.06 -6.97
N LEU A 94 -19.40 -9.12 -5.68
CA LEU A 94 -20.38 -9.17 -4.60
C LEU A 94 -20.76 -7.77 -4.13
N GLN A 95 -19.77 -6.94 -3.84
CA GLN A 95 -19.99 -5.61 -3.28
C GLN A 95 -18.84 -4.65 -3.63
N PRO A 96 -19.12 -3.42 -4.08
CA PRO A 96 -18.10 -2.39 -4.18
C PRO A 96 -17.67 -1.93 -2.79
N LEU A 97 -16.37 -1.73 -2.60
CA LEU A 97 -15.79 -1.29 -1.33
C LEU A 97 -15.12 0.08 -1.47
N PRO A 98 -15.09 0.90 -0.40
CA PRO A 98 -14.31 2.12 -0.37
C PRO A 98 -12.81 1.84 -0.61
N LEU A 99 -12.16 2.67 -1.43
CA LEU A 99 -10.72 2.52 -1.71
C LEU A 99 -9.85 2.71 -0.46
N ALA A 100 -10.32 3.47 0.54
CA ALA A 100 -9.59 3.73 1.77
C ALA A 100 -9.21 2.44 2.49
N LEU A 101 -10.02 1.40 2.38
CA LEU A 101 -9.75 0.10 3.01
C LEU A 101 -8.41 -0.51 2.56
N LEU A 102 -7.93 -0.18 1.35
CA LEU A 102 -6.62 -0.62 0.85
C LEU A 102 -5.47 -0.19 1.74
N PHE A 103 -5.62 0.87 2.53
CA PHE A 103 -4.55 1.52 3.28
C PHE A 103 -4.73 1.42 4.80
N GLY A 104 -5.57 0.48 5.26
CA GLY A 104 -5.78 0.20 6.68
C GLY A 104 -6.82 1.11 7.35
N PRO A 105 -6.89 1.12 8.69
CA PRO A 105 -7.95 1.79 9.45
C PRO A 105 -8.07 3.30 9.21
N HIS A 106 -6.95 3.98 8.92
CA HIS A 106 -6.91 5.41 8.65
C HIS A 106 -6.65 5.72 7.17
N GLY A 107 -7.07 4.81 6.28
CA GLY A 107 -6.74 4.89 4.86
C GLY A 107 -7.32 6.10 4.11
N GLU A 108 -8.34 6.78 4.65
CA GLU A 108 -8.83 8.06 4.11
C GLU A 108 -7.72 9.13 4.11
N GLY A 109 -6.88 9.17 5.16
CA GLY A 109 -5.75 10.09 5.23
C GLY A 109 -4.69 9.81 4.16
N VAL A 110 -4.52 8.54 3.79
CA VAL A 110 -3.60 8.12 2.72
C VAL A 110 -4.21 8.43 1.36
N LEU A 111 -5.49 8.15 1.14
CA LEU A 111 -6.19 8.48 -0.12
C LEU A 111 -6.10 9.96 -0.44
N ASP A 112 -6.38 10.82 0.54
CA ASP A 112 -6.31 12.27 0.39
C ASP A 112 -4.88 12.75 0.03
N ILE A 113 -3.84 11.99 0.40
CA ILE A 113 -2.48 12.22 -0.10
C ILE A 113 -2.35 11.80 -1.56
N LEU A 114 -2.75 10.56 -1.87
CA LEU A 114 -2.64 9.98 -3.21
C LEU A 114 -3.40 10.79 -4.27
N GLU A 115 -4.53 11.41 -3.92
CA GLU A 115 -5.34 12.25 -4.82
C GLU A 115 -4.64 13.57 -5.20
N ARG A 116 -3.78 14.10 -4.33
CA ARG A 116 -3.06 15.36 -4.59
C ARG A 116 -1.77 15.16 -5.38
N ILE A 117 -1.10 14.01 -5.25
CA ILE A 117 0.21 13.77 -5.89
C ILE A 117 0.19 14.02 -7.40
N PRO A 118 -0.79 13.54 -8.19
CA PRO A 118 -0.82 13.78 -9.64
C PRO A 118 -0.87 15.27 -10.04
N GLY A 119 -1.33 16.14 -9.14
CA GLY A 119 -1.44 17.58 -9.34
C GLY A 119 -0.25 18.41 -8.86
N LEU A 120 0.76 17.79 -8.23
CA LEU A 120 1.88 18.51 -7.61
C LEU A 120 2.68 19.35 -8.60
N SER A 121 2.79 20.65 -8.38
CA SER A 121 3.75 21.48 -9.13
C SER A 121 5.18 21.31 -8.61
N ARG A 122 6.16 21.77 -9.38
CA ARG A 122 7.57 21.78 -8.96
C ARG A 122 7.78 22.68 -7.73
N GLU A 123 7.08 23.81 -7.65
CA GLU A 123 7.11 24.73 -6.51
C GLU A 123 6.50 24.10 -5.26
N GLN A 124 5.41 23.34 -5.41
CA GLN A 124 4.83 22.58 -4.29
C GLN A 124 5.79 21.48 -3.80
N ALA A 125 6.46 20.78 -4.70
CA ALA A 125 7.49 19.81 -4.34
C ALA A 125 8.65 20.45 -3.57
N GLN A 126 9.13 21.63 -4.00
CA GLN A 126 10.12 22.41 -3.26
C GLN A 126 9.63 22.82 -1.86
N ALA A 127 8.39 23.31 -1.77
CA ALA A 127 7.80 23.74 -0.50
C ALA A 127 7.63 22.56 0.49
N LEU A 128 7.21 21.39 0.00
CA LEU A 128 7.17 20.15 0.79
C LEU A 128 8.56 19.82 1.36
N GLY A 129 9.60 19.88 0.53
CA GLY A 129 10.96 19.57 0.95
C GLY A 129 11.60 20.60 1.90
N ALA A 130 11.18 21.87 1.83
CA ALA A 130 11.74 22.95 2.65
C ALA A 130 11.34 22.85 4.13
N GLY A 131 10.19 22.27 4.44
CA GLY A 131 9.65 22.16 5.79
C GLY A 131 10.04 20.90 6.57
N LEU A 132 10.91 20.04 6.01
CA LEU A 132 11.23 18.74 6.60
C LEU A 132 11.84 18.86 8.01
N PRO A 133 11.34 18.08 8.99
CA PRO A 133 11.96 18.00 10.31
C PRO A 133 13.30 17.26 10.25
N ALA A 134 14.29 17.74 11.00
CA ALA A 134 15.64 17.15 11.03
C ALA A 134 15.66 15.71 11.57
N ASP A 135 14.72 15.37 12.45
CA ASP A 135 14.54 14.06 13.08
C ASP A 135 13.39 13.24 12.45
N GLY A 136 12.91 13.63 11.25
CA GLY A 136 11.74 13.02 10.61
C GLY A 136 11.90 11.52 10.38
N TRP A 137 13.06 11.09 9.90
CA TRP A 137 13.35 9.67 9.66
C TRP A 137 13.44 8.85 10.95
N ASP A 138 13.92 9.44 12.05
CA ASP A 138 13.95 8.77 13.35
C ASP A 138 12.52 8.56 13.88
N ARG A 139 11.65 9.56 13.72
CA ARG A 139 10.22 9.46 14.07
C ARG A 139 9.51 8.41 13.23
N TYR A 140 9.77 8.42 11.91
CA TYR A 140 9.25 7.44 10.97
C TYR A 140 9.67 6.01 11.34
N GLY A 141 10.95 5.82 11.66
CA GLY A 141 11.49 4.51 12.03
C GLY A 141 10.91 3.95 13.33
N ARG A 142 10.72 4.78 14.36
CA ARG A 142 10.04 4.35 15.60
C ARG A 142 8.61 3.86 15.35
N ALA A 143 7.89 4.47 14.40
CA ALA A 143 6.55 4.00 14.03
C ALA A 143 6.59 2.62 13.36
N TRP A 144 7.57 2.38 12.48
CA TRP A 144 7.81 1.06 11.91
C TRP A 144 8.18 0.00 12.95
N GLU A 145 9.03 0.33 13.92
CA GLU A 145 9.41 -0.57 15.01
C GLU A 145 8.18 -0.98 15.83
N ARG A 146 7.32 -0.02 16.17
CA ARG A 146 6.07 -0.25 16.91
C ARG A 146 5.09 -1.11 16.12
N TRP A 147 4.85 -0.77 14.85
CA TRP A 147 4.02 -1.59 13.96
C TRP A 147 4.58 -3.01 13.79
N SER A 148 5.90 -3.15 13.66
CA SER A 148 6.53 -4.46 13.55
C SER A 148 6.30 -5.29 14.81
N ALA A 149 6.43 -4.68 15.99
CA ALA A 149 6.16 -5.33 17.27
C ALA A 149 4.69 -5.74 17.41
N ASP A 150 3.75 -4.86 17.05
CA ASP A 150 2.30 -5.11 17.07
C ASP A 150 1.92 -6.34 16.23
N GLU A 151 2.36 -6.37 14.98
CA GLU A 151 2.10 -7.49 14.05
C GLU A 151 2.79 -8.80 14.48
N ASP A 152 3.89 -8.73 15.23
CA ASP A 152 4.53 -9.90 15.83
C ASP A 152 3.84 -10.36 17.14
N GLY A 153 2.81 -9.65 17.59
CA GLY A 153 2.12 -9.87 18.86
C GLY A 153 3.01 -9.58 20.08
N ARG A 154 4.05 -8.75 19.92
CA ARG A 154 4.94 -8.32 21.01
C ARG A 154 4.31 -7.15 21.76
N GLU A 155 4.71 -6.98 23.02
CA GLU A 155 4.28 -5.84 23.82
C GLU A 155 4.73 -4.53 23.16
N ILE A 156 3.77 -3.68 22.83
CA ILE A 156 4.01 -2.38 22.20
C ILE A 156 4.26 -1.38 23.33
N LEU A 157 5.46 -0.80 23.37
CA LEU A 157 5.73 0.32 24.26
C LEU A 157 4.85 1.53 23.87
N PRO A 158 4.29 2.26 24.85
CA PRO A 158 3.50 3.45 24.56
C PRO A 158 4.29 4.43 23.68
N PRO A 159 3.62 5.16 22.76
CA PRO A 159 4.31 6.09 21.88
C PRO A 159 5.13 7.18 22.59
N ASP A 160 4.77 7.49 23.84
CA ASP A 160 5.43 8.48 24.68
C ASP A 160 6.59 7.91 25.53
N ALA A 161 6.84 6.60 25.45
CA ALA A 161 7.99 6.00 26.11
C ALA A 161 9.28 6.46 25.37
N ALA A 162 10.16 7.14 26.10
CA ALA A 162 11.40 7.69 25.55
C ALA A 162 12.26 6.59 24.91
N ALA A 163 12.36 6.60 23.58
CA ALA A 163 13.33 5.79 22.86
C ALA A 163 14.68 6.55 22.86
N ASN A 164 15.74 5.90 23.31
CA ASN A 164 17.08 6.46 23.20
C ASN A 164 17.49 6.52 21.73
N ALA A 165 17.84 7.71 21.25
CA ALA A 165 18.39 7.90 19.92
C ALA A 165 19.73 7.16 19.80
N SER A 166 19.81 6.16 18.94
CA SER A 166 21.09 5.54 18.55
C SER A 166 20.97 4.88 17.18
N SER A 167 21.90 5.26 16.30
CA SER A 167 22.03 4.89 14.87
C SER A 167 20.84 5.31 13.99
N PRO A 168 21.07 5.58 12.68
CA PRO A 168 19.96 5.73 11.74
C PRO A 168 19.05 4.50 11.86
N SER A 169 17.75 4.72 12.02
CA SER A 169 16.80 3.61 12.12
C SER A 169 16.96 2.71 10.89
N GLU A 170 16.97 1.39 11.10
CA GLU A 170 17.00 0.39 10.02
C GLU A 170 15.82 0.54 9.05
N TRP A 171 14.80 1.30 9.46
CA TRP A 171 13.58 1.60 8.71
C TRP A 171 13.67 2.87 7.86
N HIS A 172 14.84 3.52 7.78
CA HIS A 172 15.04 4.68 6.91
C HIS A 172 14.71 4.35 5.45
N GLY A 173 13.80 5.10 4.84
CA GLY A 173 13.38 4.88 3.45
C GLY A 173 12.60 3.59 3.19
N VAL A 174 12.29 2.78 4.20
CA VAL A 174 11.59 1.51 4.00
C VAL A 174 10.13 1.76 3.65
N LEU A 175 9.69 1.23 2.51
CA LEU A 175 8.30 1.33 2.03
C LEU A 175 7.49 0.04 2.28
N SER A 176 8.17 -1.08 2.50
CA SER A 176 7.59 -2.40 2.64
C SER A 176 8.55 -3.36 3.35
N ALA A 177 8.08 -4.06 4.38
CA ALA A 177 8.82 -5.09 5.10
C ALA A 177 8.62 -6.47 4.47
N SER A 178 9.69 -7.27 4.47
CA SER A 178 9.61 -8.69 4.15
C SER A 178 8.99 -9.46 5.33
N ARG A 179 7.79 -10.04 5.15
CA ARG A 179 7.09 -10.83 6.17
C ARG A 179 7.04 -12.30 5.79
N ARG A 180 7.22 -13.20 6.77
CA ARG A 180 7.17 -14.66 6.56
C ARG A 180 5.75 -15.24 6.48
N ARG A 181 4.71 -14.46 6.79
CA ARG A 181 3.30 -14.86 6.79
C ARG A 181 2.46 -13.74 6.18
N GLY A 182 1.38 -14.09 5.47
CA GLY A 182 0.52 -13.20 4.66
C GLY A 182 -0.26 -12.13 5.44
N GLY A 183 0.45 -11.29 6.18
CA GLY A 183 -0.05 -10.09 6.84
C GLY A 183 0.35 -8.82 6.09
N ALA A 184 0.12 -7.66 6.72
CA ALA A 184 0.49 -6.39 6.13
C ALA A 184 2.00 -6.26 5.97
N HIS A 185 2.42 -5.63 4.87
CA HIS A 185 3.83 -5.34 4.62
C HIS A 185 4.26 -3.94 5.09
N SER A 186 3.31 -3.09 5.48
CA SER A 186 3.62 -1.79 6.09
C SER A 186 2.50 -1.35 7.05
N PRO A 187 2.76 -0.35 7.90
CA PRO A 187 1.75 0.31 8.74
C PRO A 187 0.50 0.80 8.00
N ILE A 188 0.64 1.07 6.69
CA ILE A 188 -0.43 1.58 5.82
C ILE A 188 -0.63 0.68 4.59
N HIS A 189 -0.36 -0.62 4.73
CA HIS A 189 -0.44 -1.63 3.67
C HIS A 189 0.35 -1.24 2.40
N ALA A 190 -0.30 -1.08 1.24
CA ALA A 190 0.35 -0.66 0.00
C ALA A 190 0.61 0.86 -0.09
N GLY A 191 0.24 1.63 0.94
CA GLY A 191 0.22 3.10 0.89
C GLY A 191 1.56 3.75 0.58
N PHE A 192 2.64 3.37 1.26
CA PHE A 192 3.97 3.96 1.02
C PHE A 192 4.50 3.68 -0.39
N MET A 193 4.34 2.43 -0.84
CA MET A 193 4.68 2.04 -2.21
C MET A 193 3.90 2.84 -3.25
N GLN A 194 2.60 3.06 -3.01
CA GLN A 194 1.75 3.80 -3.93
C GLN A 194 2.06 5.31 -3.92
N VAL A 195 2.37 5.90 -2.77
CA VAL A 195 2.87 7.29 -2.66
C VAL A 195 4.14 7.47 -3.49
N HIS A 196 5.15 6.63 -3.26
CA HIS A 196 6.43 6.69 -3.95
C HIS A 196 6.25 6.54 -5.47
N LYS A 197 5.44 5.57 -5.91
CA LYS A 197 5.16 5.32 -7.32
C LYS A 197 4.47 6.51 -8.01
N LEU A 198 3.41 7.06 -7.41
CA LEU A 198 2.71 8.20 -8.00
C LEU A 198 3.61 9.44 -8.06
N LEU A 199 4.48 9.63 -7.06
CA LEU A 199 5.42 10.74 -7.06
C LEU A 199 6.44 10.61 -8.18
N ARG A 200 7.02 9.41 -8.40
CA ARG A 200 7.95 9.19 -9.53
C ARG A 200 7.29 9.48 -10.87
N GLN A 201 6.07 8.98 -11.08
CA GLN A 201 5.28 9.28 -12.29
C GLN A 201 5.05 10.77 -12.45
N ARG A 202 4.77 11.48 -11.35
CA ARG A 202 4.58 12.92 -11.39
C ARG A 202 5.87 13.67 -11.70
N ALA A 203 6.96 13.29 -11.06
CA ALA A 203 8.27 13.89 -11.24
C ALA A 203 8.72 13.77 -12.71
N GLU A 204 8.61 12.57 -13.29
CA GLU A 204 8.85 12.32 -14.71
C GLU A 204 7.94 13.17 -15.61
N ALA A 205 6.65 13.28 -15.29
CA ALA A 205 5.72 14.07 -16.10
C ALA A 205 6.02 15.58 -16.08
N VAL A 206 6.68 16.08 -15.04
CA VAL A 206 7.01 17.52 -14.89
C VAL A 206 8.42 17.83 -15.40
N ASP A 207 9.42 17.04 -15.02
CA ASP A 207 10.83 17.32 -15.26
C ASP A 207 11.52 16.30 -16.19
N GLY A 208 10.80 15.26 -16.64
CA GLY A 208 11.34 14.23 -17.53
C GLY A 208 12.52 13.48 -16.91
N GLU A 209 13.54 13.19 -17.72
CA GLU A 209 14.77 12.54 -17.26
C GLU A 209 15.51 13.32 -16.16
N ALA A 210 15.35 14.66 -16.09
CA ALA A 210 15.97 15.47 -15.04
C ALA A 210 15.33 15.27 -13.65
N ALA A 211 14.22 14.53 -13.57
CA ALA A 211 13.62 14.10 -12.31
C ALA A 211 14.42 12.99 -11.61
N PHE A 212 15.40 12.37 -12.28
CA PHE A 212 16.10 11.20 -11.79
C PHE A 212 17.62 11.37 -11.81
N ILE A 213 18.28 10.78 -10.81
CA ILE A 213 19.73 10.60 -10.77
C ILE A 213 19.97 9.11 -10.98
N ARG A 214 20.79 8.78 -11.99
CA ARG A 214 21.17 7.41 -12.31
C ARG A 214 22.64 7.21 -11.97
N GLU A 215 22.90 6.28 -11.07
CA GLU A 215 24.25 5.88 -10.68
C GLU A 215 24.45 4.43 -11.10
N VAL A 216 25.61 4.13 -11.67
CA VAL A 216 26.00 2.75 -12.01
C VAL A 216 26.89 2.27 -10.88
N ASP A 217 26.48 1.20 -10.21
CA ASP A 217 27.27 0.60 -9.14
C ASP A 217 28.47 -0.20 -9.70
N GLU A 218 29.27 -0.77 -8.79
CA GLU A 218 30.48 -1.52 -9.14
C GLU A 218 30.18 -2.79 -9.96
N ASP A 219 28.96 -3.32 -9.87
CA ASP A 219 28.49 -4.52 -10.58
C ASP A 219 27.82 -4.18 -11.93
N GLY A 220 27.69 -2.89 -12.24
CA GLY A 220 27.06 -2.40 -13.46
C GLY A 220 25.53 -2.30 -13.38
N GLU A 221 24.95 -2.44 -12.19
CA GLU A 221 23.54 -2.20 -11.95
C GLU A 221 23.26 -0.70 -11.88
N ILE A 222 22.14 -0.27 -12.45
CA ILE A 222 21.74 1.14 -12.46
C ILE A 222 20.81 1.37 -11.27
N ASP A 223 21.28 2.11 -10.27
CA ASP A 223 20.41 2.67 -9.23
C ASP A 223 19.81 3.99 -9.71
N GLU A 224 18.51 4.17 -9.52
CA GLU A 224 17.77 5.35 -9.97
C GLU A 224 17.00 5.99 -8.81
N SER A 225 17.55 7.11 -8.31
CA SER A 225 16.94 7.92 -7.25
C SER A 225 16.25 9.17 -7.82
N LEU A 226 15.37 9.79 -7.02
CA LEU A 226 14.75 11.05 -7.39
C LEU A 226 15.76 12.20 -7.26
N ALA A 227 15.78 13.10 -8.23
CA ALA A 227 16.53 14.35 -8.17
C ALA A 227 15.76 15.42 -7.41
N SER A 228 16.46 16.45 -6.92
CA SER A 228 15.82 17.61 -6.31
C SER A 228 14.89 18.33 -7.30
N PRO A 229 13.66 18.72 -6.89
CA PRO A 229 13.13 18.74 -5.52
C PRO A 229 12.36 17.48 -5.09
N TRP A 230 12.27 16.47 -5.95
CA TRP A 230 11.36 15.34 -5.78
C TRP A 230 11.77 14.37 -4.70
N ASP A 231 13.08 14.25 -4.43
CA ASP A 231 13.63 13.49 -3.30
C ASP A 231 13.02 13.94 -1.96
N ARG A 232 13.14 15.22 -1.64
CA ARG A 232 12.65 15.78 -0.38
C ARG A 232 11.13 15.87 -0.34
N ALA A 233 10.48 16.02 -1.50
CA ALA A 233 9.04 15.88 -1.60
C ALA A 233 8.59 14.45 -1.26
N SER A 234 9.36 13.43 -1.66
CA SER A 234 9.10 12.03 -1.30
C SER A 234 9.11 11.84 0.21
N ASP A 235 10.16 12.30 0.89
CA ASP A 235 10.27 12.22 2.35
C ASP A 235 9.05 12.88 3.03
N ALA A 236 8.70 14.09 2.60
CA ALA A 236 7.56 14.83 3.15
C ALA A 236 6.23 14.08 2.98
N LEU A 237 6.02 13.45 1.82
CA LEU A 237 4.82 12.68 1.53
C LEU A 237 4.78 11.36 2.31
N LEU A 238 5.92 10.68 2.49
CA LEU A 238 6.01 9.47 3.31
C LEU A 238 5.76 9.78 4.79
N PHE A 239 6.28 10.90 5.30
CA PHE A 239 6.02 11.36 6.66
C PHE A 239 4.54 11.70 6.87
N ALA A 240 3.93 12.42 5.93
CA ALA A 240 2.51 12.71 5.97
C ALA A 240 1.66 11.43 5.89
N ALA A 241 2.04 10.47 5.05
CA ALA A 241 1.34 9.19 4.92
C ALA A 241 1.43 8.35 6.20
N MET A 242 2.57 8.34 6.89
CA MET A 242 2.70 7.70 8.21
C MET A 242 1.81 8.41 9.24
N ALA A 243 1.92 9.74 9.34
CA ALA A 243 1.17 10.54 10.30
C ALA A 243 -0.35 10.39 10.17
N ARG A 244 -0.84 10.31 8.93
CA ARG A 244 -2.27 10.28 8.63
C ARG A 244 -2.84 8.88 8.45
N GLY A 245 -2.03 7.93 8.00
CA GLY A 245 -2.47 6.55 7.73
C GLY A 245 -2.19 5.59 8.88
N ALA A 246 -1.26 5.91 9.77
CA ALA A 246 -0.95 5.08 10.93
C ALA A 246 -0.66 5.86 12.22
N PRO A 247 -1.52 6.85 12.61
CA PRO A 247 -1.30 7.66 13.82
C PRO A 247 -1.22 6.83 15.10
N GLN A 248 -1.81 5.64 15.14
CA GLN A 248 -1.76 4.74 16.29
C GLN A 248 -0.34 4.25 16.67
N TYR A 249 0.63 4.36 15.76
CA TYR A 249 2.04 4.03 16.03
C TYR A 249 2.91 5.25 16.34
N LEU A 250 2.31 6.44 16.42
CA LEU A 250 2.99 7.71 16.64
C LEU A 250 2.54 8.35 17.95
N SER A 251 3.41 9.16 18.56
CA SER A 251 2.98 10.09 19.61
C SER A 251 2.24 11.27 18.97
N ALA A 252 1.48 12.02 19.76
CA ALA A 252 0.80 13.22 19.25
C ALA A 252 1.81 14.26 18.69
N ASP A 253 2.97 14.41 19.32
CA ASP A 253 4.04 15.29 18.81
C ASP A 253 4.60 14.77 17.47
N ASP A 254 4.83 13.46 17.34
CA ASP A 254 5.30 12.87 16.08
C ASP A 254 4.30 13.07 14.94
N VAL A 255 2.99 12.91 15.19
CA VAL A 255 1.94 13.19 14.19
C VAL A 255 2.03 14.64 13.72
N GLU A 256 2.10 15.59 14.65
CA GLU A 256 2.15 17.02 14.33
C GLU A 256 3.40 17.39 13.53
N VAL A 257 4.55 16.87 13.94
CA VAL A 257 5.85 17.15 13.30
C VAL A 257 5.93 16.54 11.90
N LEU A 258 5.56 15.26 11.74
CA LEU A 258 5.62 14.57 10.45
C LEU A 258 4.59 15.12 9.44
N ALA A 259 3.42 15.57 9.90
CA ALA A 259 2.40 16.14 9.02
C ALA A 259 2.64 17.63 8.68
N ARG A 260 3.58 18.32 9.34
CA ARG A 260 3.80 19.76 9.17
C ARG A 260 4.14 20.18 7.73
N PRO A 261 5.07 19.54 7.00
CA PRO A 261 5.42 19.99 5.65
C PRO A 261 4.21 19.90 4.70
N TRP A 262 3.44 18.83 4.84
CA TRP A 262 2.19 18.62 4.09
C TRP A 262 1.16 19.71 4.35
N ARG A 263 0.87 20.00 5.62
CA ARG A 263 -0.09 21.06 6.00
C ARG A 263 0.37 22.43 5.54
N GLY A 264 1.67 22.69 5.53
CA GLY A 264 2.24 23.95 5.02
C GLY A 264 1.91 24.19 3.54
N VAL A 265 1.73 23.12 2.74
CA VAL A 265 1.44 23.22 1.30
C VAL A 265 -0.05 23.11 1.00
N PHE A 266 -0.79 22.27 1.73
CA PHE A 266 -2.18 21.93 1.41
C PHE A 266 -3.22 22.38 2.43
N GLY A 267 -2.80 22.95 3.57
CA GLY A 267 -3.67 23.31 4.68
C GLY A 267 -4.02 22.14 5.61
N GLU A 268 -4.86 22.41 6.61
CA GLU A 268 -5.47 21.37 7.45
C GLU A 268 -6.53 20.60 6.64
N PRO A 269 -6.74 19.29 6.92
CA PRO A 269 -7.91 18.59 6.40
C PRO A 269 -9.18 19.30 6.89
N GLY A 270 -10.12 19.53 5.98
CA GLY A 270 -11.48 19.97 6.33
C GLY A 270 -12.32 18.84 6.91
#